data_AF-A0A016T2Q5-F1
#
_entry.id   AF-A0A016T2Q5-F1
#
_cell.length_a   1.000
_cell.length_b   1.000
_cell.length_c   1.000
_cell.angle_alpha   90.00
_cell.angle_beta   90.00
_cell.angle_gamma   90.00
#
_symmetry.space_group_name_H-M   'P 1'
#
loop_
_entity.id
_entity.type
_entity.pdbx_description
1 polymer ?
#
loop_
_entity_poly.entity_id
_entity_poly.type
_entity_poly.pdbx_seq_one_letter_code
_entity_poly.pdbx_strand_id
1 'polypeptide(L)'
;MYVALCFVVLTVVSAQNQNARFTPLEDRLPCGFSCSRRTAVLAMVDGVFSRAECSDRNGDVRSRCGPCCEMKALAEGLSAERATGFLSTNGGDCICCFNNNRC
;
A
#
# COMPACT_ATOMS: atom_id res chain seq x y z
N MET A 1 0.26 -17.81 -50.75
CA MET A 1 0.97 -16.87 -49.84
C MET A 1 0.04 -16.48 -48.68
N TYR A 2 -0.22 -17.42 -47.74
CA TYR A 2 -1.08 -17.21 -46.55
C TYR A 2 -0.35 -17.57 -45.24
N VAL A 3 0.97 -17.80 -45.29
CA VAL A 3 1.75 -18.28 -44.13
C VAL A 3 2.22 -17.11 -43.25
N ALA A 4 2.18 -15.87 -43.74
CA ALA A 4 2.65 -14.69 -43.00
C ALA A 4 1.61 -14.12 -42.00
N LEU A 5 0.31 -14.41 -42.18
CA LEU A 5 -0.76 -13.85 -41.33
C LEU A 5 -0.90 -14.57 -39.98
N CYS A 6 -0.53 -15.85 -39.89
CA CYS A 6 -0.64 -16.60 -38.63
C CYS A 6 0.42 -16.21 -37.59
N PHE A 7 1.57 -15.68 -38.01
CA PHE A 7 2.65 -15.31 -37.08
C PHE A 7 2.37 -14.03 -36.28
N VAL A 8 1.57 -13.11 -36.82
CA VAL A 8 1.29 -11.82 -36.18
C VAL A 8 0.37 -11.97 -34.96
N VAL A 9 -0.45 -13.03 -34.92
CA VAL A 9 -1.36 -13.29 -33.79
C VAL A 9 -0.62 -13.88 -32.57
N LEU A 10 0.57 -14.47 -32.77
CA LEU A 10 1.35 -15.09 -31.69
C LEU A 10 2.23 -14.10 -30.91
N THR A 11 2.41 -12.86 -31.38
CA THR A 11 3.31 -11.87 -30.73
C THR A 11 2.63 -10.96 -29.72
N VAL A 12 1.32 -11.08 -29.49
CA VAL A 12 0.60 -10.36 -28.42
C VAL A 12 0.39 -11.22 -27.18
N VAL A 13 1.37 -12.05 -26.81
CA VAL A 13 1.54 -12.44 -25.40
C VAL A 13 2.53 -11.44 -24.81
N SER A 14 2.04 -10.23 -24.54
CA SER A 14 2.77 -9.30 -23.68
C SER A 14 2.93 -9.99 -22.32
N ALA A 15 4.15 -10.42 -22.04
CA ALA A 15 4.57 -10.91 -20.74
C ALA A 15 4.18 -9.87 -19.69
N GLN A 16 3.13 -10.17 -18.92
CA GLN A 16 2.84 -9.48 -17.68
C GLN A 16 4.00 -9.83 -16.74
N ASN A 17 5.04 -8.99 -16.76
CA ASN A 17 6.11 -8.99 -15.77
C ASN A 17 5.51 -8.49 -14.45
N GLN A 18 4.69 -9.32 -13.83
CA GLN A 18 4.22 -9.14 -12.48
C GLN A 18 5.37 -9.52 -11.55
N ASN A 19 6.41 -8.67 -11.51
CA ASN A 19 7.34 -8.64 -10.39
C ASN A 19 6.65 -7.98 -9.18
N ALA A 20 5.43 -8.38 -8.89
CA ALA A 20 4.82 -8.19 -7.60
C ALA A 20 5.33 -9.34 -6.73
N ARG A 21 6.52 -9.17 -6.16
CA ARG A 21 6.91 -9.91 -4.96
C ARG A 21 5.91 -9.52 -3.86
N PHE A 22 4.77 -10.21 -3.84
CA PHE A 22 3.98 -10.36 -2.64
C PHE A 22 4.85 -11.15 -1.65
N THR A 23 5.50 -10.45 -0.73
CA THR A 23 6.05 -11.04 0.50
C THR A 23 5.00 -10.88 1.59
N PRO A 24 4.13 -11.88 1.85
CA PRO A 24 2.93 -11.70 2.66
C PRO A 24 3.18 -11.93 4.16
N LEU A 25 4.28 -11.43 4.72
CA LEU A 25 4.56 -11.52 6.16
C LEU A 25 5.09 -10.22 6.81
N GLU A 26 5.40 -9.18 6.04
CA GLU A 26 5.98 -7.93 6.55
C GLU A 26 4.96 -6.78 6.75
N ASP A 27 3.69 -6.97 6.42
CA ASP A 27 2.68 -5.89 6.50
C ASP A 27 1.87 -5.90 7.81
N ARG A 28 2.01 -6.94 8.65
CA ARG A 28 1.37 -6.98 9.98
C ARG A 28 2.08 -6.04 10.95
N LEU A 29 1.29 -5.24 11.67
CA LEU A 29 1.84 -4.32 12.66
C LEU A 29 2.58 -5.12 13.74
N PRO A 30 3.87 -4.81 14.00
CA PRO A 30 4.60 -5.48 15.07
C PRO A 30 3.96 -5.18 16.41
N CYS A 31 4.12 -6.10 17.35
CA CYS A 31 3.70 -5.93 18.73
C CYS A 31 4.35 -4.72 19.41
N GLY A 32 3.61 -4.13 20.34
CA GLY A 32 4.01 -2.93 21.06
C GLY A 32 3.80 -1.65 20.27
N PHE A 33 4.62 -0.64 20.57
CA PHE A 33 4.60 0.63 19.88
C PHE A 33 5.62 0.63 18.74
N SER A 34 5.18 0.95 17.53
CA SER A 34 6.04 1.01 16.34
C SER A 34 5.68 2.17 15.43
N CYS A 35 6.65 2.73 14.72
CA CYS A 35 6.44 3.80 13.76
C CYS A 35 7.13 3.50 12.43
N SER A 36 6.48 3.84 11.32
CA SER A 36 7.01 3.66 9.96
C SER A 36 6.68 4.85 9.07
N ARG A 37 7.60 5.16 8.14
CA ARG A 37 7.42 6.13 7.05
C ARG A 37 6.85 5.52 5.78
N ARG A 38 6.89 4.19 5.69
CA ARG A 38 6.50 3.42 4.51
C ARG A 38 5.26 2.61 4.84
N THR A 39 4.19 3.33 5.16
CA THR A 39 2.90 2.72 5.46
C THR A 39 2.05 2.74 4.21
N ALA A 40 1.41 1.62 3.92
CA ALA A 40 0.43 1.51 2.86
C ALA A 40 -0.77 0.75 3.37
N VAL A 41 -1.94 1.09 2.83
CA VAL A 41 -3.21 0.41 3.09
C VAL A 41 -3.55 -0.45 1.88
N LEU A 42 -4.00 -1.66 2.13
CA LEU A 42 -4.64 -2.49 1.12
C LEU A 42 -6.14 -2.24 1.19
N ALA A 43 -6.72 -1.75 0.10
CA ALA A 43 -8.14 -1.49 -0.03
C ALA A 43 -8.67 -2.17 -1.29
N MET A 44 -9.91 -2.66 -1.24
CA MET A 44 -10.58 -3.16 -2.43
C MET A 44 -11.28 -1.99 -3.14
N VAL A 45 -10.89 -1.73 -4.37
CA VAL A 45 -11.47 -0.70 -5.24
C VAL A 45 -12.00 -1.42 -6.48
N ASP A 46 -13.31 -1.31 -6.73
CA ASP A 46 -13.98 -1.96 -7.87
C ASP A 46 -13.73 -3.47 -7.98
N GLY A 47 -13.67 -4.16 -6.84
CA GLY A 47 -13.41 -5.60 -6.78
C GLY A 47 -11.93 -6.00 -6.96
N VAL A 48 -11.02 -5.03 -7.06
CA VAL A 48 -9.57 -5.26 -7.19
C VAL A 48 -8.86 -4.77 -5.93
N PHE A 49 -8.00 -5.60 -5.35
CA PHE A 49 -7.12 -5.18 -4.26
C PHE A 49 -6.09 -4.18 -4.78
N SER A 50 -6.16 -2.96 -4.27
CA SER A 50 -5.29 -1.84 -4.58
C SER A 50 -4.49 -1.44 -3.34
N ARG A 51 -3.20 -1.15 -3.53
CA ARG A 51 -2.32 -0.66 -2.46
C ARG A 51 -2.20 0.85 -2.56
N ALA A 52 -2.60 1.56 -1.51
CA ALA A 52 -2.48 3.00 -1.40
C ALA A 52 -1.38 3.35 -0.38
N GLU A 53 -0.35 4.09 -0.81
CA GLU A 53 0.68 4.57 0.11
C GLU A 53 0.20 5.80 0.88
N CYS A 54 0.54 5.86 2.17
CA CYS A 54 0.21 7.02 3.02
C CYS A 54 1.13 8.21 2.77
N SER A 55 2.33 7.95 2.23
CA SER A 55 3.27 8.98 1.78
C SER A 55 3.10 9.15 0.27
N ASP A 56 2.84 10.37 -0.19
CA ASP A 56 2.62 10.68 -1.60
C ASP A 56 3.30 12.00 -1.96
N ARG A 57 4.39 11.95 -2.73
CA ARG A 57 5.12 13.17 -3.12
C ARG A 57 4.33 14.12 -4.02
N ASN A 58 3.28 13.64 -4.68
CA ASN A 58 2.50 14.41 -5.65
C ASN A 58 1.10 14.77 -5.14
N GLY A 59 0.73 14.34 -3.93
CA GLY A 59 -0.58 14.57 -3.33
C GLY A 59 -0.53 15.50 -2.11
N ASP A 60 -1.71 15.88 -1.62
CA ASP A 60 -1.84 16.56 -0.33
C ASP A 60 -1.68 15.54 0.81
N VAL A 61 -0.43 15.22 1.16
CA VAL A 61 -0.11 14.29 2.26
C VAL A 61 -0.63 14.82 3.60
N ARG A 62 -0.79 16.14 3.77
CA ARG A 62 -1.18 16.74 5.04
C ARG A 62 -2.57 16.31 5.48
N SER A 63 -3.52 16.30 4.54
CA SER A 63 -4.91 15.88 4.81
C SER A 63 -5.07 14.35 4.82
N ARG A 64 -4.18 13.61 4.16
CA ARG A 64 -4.30 12.14 3.99
C ARG A 64 -3.53 11.33 5.04
N CYS A 65 -2.49 11.90 5.65
CA CYS A 65 -1.57 11.14 6.49
C CYS A 65 -2.26 10.51 7.71
N GLY A 66 -3.00 11.31 8.51
CA GLY A 66 -3.76 10.79 9.66
C GLY A 66 -4.75 9.68 9.29
N PRO A 67 -5.73 9.96 8.40
CA PRO A 67 -6.73 8.96 7.98
C PRO A 67 -6.11 7.70 7.36
N CYS A 68 -5.01 7.82 6.63
CA CYS A 68 -4.34 6.66 6.04
C CYS A 68 -3.74 5.73 7.11
N CYS A 69 -3.09 6.31 8.13
CA CYS A 69 -2.57 5.52 9.25
C CYS A 69 -3.71 4.84 10.03
N GLU A 70 -4.81 5.54 10.27
CA GLU A 70 -6.01 4.99 10.93
C GLU A 70 -6.61 3.82 10.13
N MET A 71 -6.75 3.97 8.81
CA MET A 71 -7.21 2.90 7.94
C MET A 71 -6.27 1.69 7.96
N LYS A 72 -4.95 1.89 8.02
CA LYS A 72 -4.01 0.78 8.17
C LYS A 72 -4.23 0.02 9.48
N ALA A 73 -4.45 0.72 10.60
CA ALA A 73 -4.78 0.05 11.85
C ALA A 73 -6.06 -0.78 11.75
N LEU A 74 -7.11 -0.24 11.12
CA LEU A 74 -8.36 -0.96 10.89
C LEU A 74 -8.17 -2.19 10.00
N ALA A 75 -7.41 -2.07 8.90
CA ALA A 75 -7.10 -3.18 8.00
C ALA A 75 -6.32 -4.32 8.69
N GLU A 76 -5.62 -4.00 9.77
CA GLU A 76 -4.79 -4.91 10.55
C GLU A 76 -5.49 -5.40 11.84
N GLY A 77 -6.78 -5.07 12.00
CA GLY A 77 -7.61 -5.54 13.11
C GLY A 77 -7.45 -4.77 14.42
N LEU A 78 -6.82 -3.59 14.38
CA LEU A 78 -6.77 -2.64 15.49
C LEU A 78 -7.89 -1.59 15.36
N SER A 79 -8.15 -0.84 16.42
CA SER A 79 -9.02 0.34 16.34
C SER A 79 -8.25 1.55 15.78
N ALA A 80 -8.97 2.49 15.16
CA ALA A 80 -8.38 3.69 14.56
C ALA A 80 -7.56 4.50 15.58
N GLU A 81 -8.00 4.60 16.84
CA GLU A 81 -7.25 5.31 17.89
C GLU A 81 -5.91 4.65 18.27
N ARG A 82 -5.64 3.41 17.82
CA ARG A 82 -4.31 2.77 17.96
C ARG A 82 -3.31 3.28 16.95
N ALA A 83 -3.72 4.11 15.99
CA ALA A 83 -2.84 4.73 15.02
C ALA A 83 -2.78 6.25 15.20
N THR A 84 -1.65 6.84 14.84
CA THR A 84 -1.54 8.28 14.60
C THR A 84 -0.64 8.54 13.41
N GLY A 85 -0.97 9.57 12.63
CA GLY A 85 -0.23 9.99 11.45
C GLY A 85 0.23 11.43 11.57
N PHE A 86 1.50 11.69 11.27
CA PHE A 86 2.07 13.03 11.23
C PHE A 86 3.01 13.22 10.06
N LEU A 87 3.10 14.47 9.58
CA LEU A 87 4.04 14.82 8.53
C LEU A 87 5.48 14.81 9.04
N SER A 88 6.37 14.23 8.25
CA SER A 88 7.80 14.38 8.44
C SER A 88 8.22 15.83 8.12
N THR A 89 9.33 16.26 8.71
CA THR A 89 9.93 17.59 8.48
C THR A 89 10.30 17.87 7.03
N ASN A 90 10.44 16.83 6.21
CA ASN A 90 10.72 16.94 4.77
C ASN A 90 9.47 17.30 3.94
N GLY A 91 8.28 17.39 4.55
CA GLY A 91 7.03 17.82 3.90
C GLY A 91 6.38 16.81 2.95
N GLY A 92 7.11 15.79 2.48
CA GLY A 92 6.61 14.80 1.53
C GLY A 92 6.36 13.40 2.08
N ASP A 93 6.76 13.13 3.34
CA ASP A 93 6.62 11.80 3.94
C ASP A 93 5.65 11.83 5.12
N CYS A 94 4.76 10.85 5.17
CA CYS A 94 3.90 10.59 6.31
C CYS A 94 4.58 9.57 7.25
N ILE A 95 4.54 9.82 8.56
CA ILE A 95 4.96 8.88 9.60
C ILE A 95 3.71 8.37 10.29
N CYS A 96 3.48 7.05 10.21
CA CYS A 96 2.43 6.38 10.95
C CYS A 96 3.02 5.68 12.16
N CYS A 97 2.44 5.90 13.33
CA CYS A 97 2.76 5.17 14.54
C CYS A 97 1.56 4.35 14.99
N PHE A 98 1.83 3.16 15.52
CA PHE A 98 0.82 2.20 15.92
C PHE A 98 1.11 1.64 17.31
N ASN A 99 0.05 1.40 18.08
CA ASN A 99 0.10 0.72 19.36
C ASN A 99 -0.64 -0.62 19.29
N ASN A 100 0.11 -1.67 18.96
CA ASN A 100 -0.41 -3.03 18.88
C ASN A 100 -0.16 -3.79 20.19
N ASN A 101 -1.15 -3.82 21.08
CA ASN A 101 -1.13 -4.70 22.26
C ASN A 101 -1.91 -6.01 22.04
N ARG A 102 -2.27 -6.33 20.79
CA ARG A 102 -3.02 -7.54 20.40
C ARG A 102 -2.02 -8.60 19.92
N CYS A 103 -1.26 -9.07 20.89
CA CYS A 103 -0.28 -10.15 20.84
C CYS A 103 -0.68 -11.15 21.93
#